data_AF-A0A0D0C2R0-F1
#
_entry.id   AF-A0A0D0C2R0-F1
#
_cell.length_a   1.000
_cell.length_b   1.000
_cell.length_c   1.000
_cell.angle_alpha   90.00
_cell.angle_beta   90.00
_cell.angle_gamma   90.00
#
_symmetry.space_group_name_H-M   'P 1'
#
loop_
_entity.id
_entity.type
_entity.pdbx_description
1 polymer ?
#
loop_
_entity_poly.entity_id
_entity_poly.type
_entity_poly.pdbx_seq_one_letter_code
_entity_poly.pdbx_strand_id
1 'polypeptide(L)'
;MSRIFRRSLSSINRASHPSPVADDARFAAHLNNVFPSLHFPPGLAQRILTHGGHKTAPQGHNARLSFVGRRVLESYYLLFLHSVARTQNQHDYEYLSSRALNSYLLGEHVAPRWSLGRILQWAPAVSQDVLMAHKNAKKLKQPADVQLENALQANPGIVKSVGLYKVMGEAVQSVVGGVYHQFGGSVAHRLFHTRILPHILLPNQAEGVPLEFHHRALTICERMGGVDGNLLVQELASNRALPELELEPAETVQPKRVAAASA
;
A
#
# COMPACT_ATOMS: atom_id res chain seq x y z
N MET A 1 44.12 -63.21 19.71
CA MET A 1 43.51 -63.12 18.36
C MET A 1 42.50 -61.99 18.37
N SER A 2 42.82 -60.92 17.64
CA SER A 2 42.14 -59.61 17.62
C SER A 2 41.08 -59.56 16.53
N ARG A 3 39.88 -59.04 16.82
CA ARG A 3 39.00 -58.41 15.82
C ARG A 3 38.29 -57.20 16.43
N ILE A 4 38.91 -56.05 16.18
CA ILE A 4 38.38 -54.70 16.34
C ILE A 4 37.40 -54.44 15.20
N PHE A 5 36.13 -54.16 15.50
CA PHE A 5 35.16 -53.68 14.51
C PHE A 5 35.18 -52.15 14.50
N ARG A 6 35.83 -51.56 13.49
CA ARG A 6 35.81 -50.11 13.22
C ARG A 6 34.40 -49.67 12.81
N ARG A 7 33.76 -48.81 13.60
CA ARG A 7 32.63 -47.99 13.12
C ARG A 7 33.19 -46.78 12.39
N SER A 8 32.90 -46.69 11.10
CA SER A 8 33.22 -45.57 10.21
C SER A 8 32.32 -44.37 10.55
N LEU A 9 32.93 -43.27 10.97
CA LEU A 9 32.30 -41.95 11.06
C LEU A 9 32.44 -41.26 9.70
N SER A 10 31.45 -41.40 8.83
CA SER A 10 31.30 -40.53 7.66
C SER A 10 30.49 -39.30 8.06
N SER A 11 31.22 -38.28 8.52
CA SER A 11 30.74 -36.90 8.64
C SER A 11 30.46 -36.36 7.23
N ILE A 12 29.19 -36.42 6.80
CA ILE A 12 28.75 -35.75 5.59
C ILE A 12 28.51 -34.29 5.95
N ASN A 13 29.36 -33.42 5.39
CA ASN A 13 29.28 -31.97 5.40
C ASN A 13 27.86 -31.51 5.05
N ARG A 14 27.10 -31.11 6.07
CA ARG A 14 25.87 -30.32 5.90
C ARG A 14 26.33 -28.89 5.61
N ALA A 15 26.21 -28.47 4.36
CA ALA A 15 26.42 -27.09 3.97
C ALA A 15 25.67 -26.17 4.95
N SER A 16 26.38 -25.24 5.56
CA SER A 16 25.83 -24.24 6.46
C SER A 16 24.71 -23.49 5.76
N HIS A 17 23.46 -23.74 6.16
CA HIS A 17 22.37 -22.85 5.80
C HIS A 17 22.69 -21.46 6.34
N PRO A 18 22.52 -20.39 5.53
CA PRO A 18 22.66 -19.03 6.03
C PRO A 18 21.72 -18.84 7.22
N SER A 19 22.23 -18.23 8.29
CA SER A 19 21.46 -18.03 9.52
C SER A 19 20.18 -17.22 9.22
N PRO A 20 19.00 -17.61 9.74
CA PRO A 20 17.73 -16.95 9.47
C PRO A 20 17.72 -15.45 9.81
N VAL A 21 18.60 -15.02 10.72
CA VAL A 21 18.76 -13.63 11.16
C VAL A 21 19.20 -12.67 10.04
N ALA A 22 19.94 -13.16 9.04
CA ALA A 22 20.46 -12.30 7.97
C ALA A 22 19.39 -11.92 6.94
N ASP A 23 18.43 -12.82 6.68
CA ASP A 23 17.36 -12.57 5.71
C ASP A 23 16.29 -11.62 6.26
N ASP A 24 16.06 -11.61 7.57
CA ASP A 24 15.04 -10.75 8.19
C ASP A 24 15.44 -9.27 8.17
N ALA A 25 16.75 -8.99 8.28
CA ALA A 25 17.29 -7.63 8.26
C ALA A 25 17.06 -6.93 6.91
N ARG A 26 17.04 -7.68 5.80
CA ARG A 26 16.88 -7.11 4.45
C ARG A 26 15.50 -6.46 4.25
N PHE A 27 14.45 -7.04 4.86
CA PHE A 27 13.09 -6.52 4.76
C PHE A 27 12.94 -5.19 5.51
N ALA A 28 13.48 -5.13 6.74
CA ALA A 28 13.50 -3.90 7.50
C ALA A 28 14.35 -2.83 6.81
N ALA A 29 15.53 -3.19 6.30
CA ALA A 29 16.37 -2.25 5.55
C ALA A 29 15.64 -1.67 4.34
N HIS A 30 14.91 -2.50 3.58
CA HIS A 30 14.08 -2.03 2.46
C HIS A 30 13.01 -1.05 2.91
N LEU A 31 12.18 -1.41 3.90
CA LEU A 31 11.10 -0.53 4.37
C LEU A 31 11.62 0.76 5.02
N ASN A 32 12.73 0.70 5.75
CA ASN A 32 13.37 1.87 6.34
C ASN A 32 13.96 2.78 5.25
N ASN A 33 14.40 2.24 4.11
CA ASN A 33 14.82 3.06 2.97
C ASN A 33 13.62 3.73 2.28
N VAL A 34 12.51 3.01 2.10
CA VAL A 34 11.27 3.56 1.52
C VAL A 34 10.64 4.61 2.44
N PHE A 35 10.73 4.43 3.76
CA PHE A 35 10.18 5.33 4.76
C PHE A 35 11.26 5.74 5.78
N PRO A 36 12.16 6.68 5.45
CA PRO A 36 13.33 7.02 6.26
C PRO A 36 13.04 7.50 7.68
N SER A 37 11.82 8.00 7.90
CA SER A 37 11.36 8.44 9.22
C SER A 37 10.83 7.30 10.10
N LEU A 38 10.68 6.10 9.57
CA LEU A 38 10.14 4.95 10.28
C LEU A 38 11.22 3.87 10.46
N HIS A 39 11.23 3.24 11.64
CA HIS A 39 12.13 2.12 11.94
C HIS A 39 11.32 0.85 12.17
N PHE A 40 11.24 0.00 11.16
CA PHE A 40 10.50 -1.25 11.21
C PHE A 40 11.28 -2.35 11.95
N PRO A 41 10.67 -3.03 12.94
CA PRO A 41 11.26 -4.24 13.51
C PRO A 41 11.43 -5.34 12.45
N PRO A 42 12.57 -6.07 12.40
CA PRO A 42 12.84 -7.08 11.36
C PRO A 42 11.72 -8.11 11.18
N GLY A 43 11.24 -8.70 12.29
CA GLY A 43 10.15 -9.68 12.23
C GLY A 43 8.79 -9.10 11.82
N LEU A 44 8.57 -7.79 11.99
CA LEU A 44 7.38 -7.14 11.43
C LEU A 44 7.57 -6.91 9.92
N ALA A 45 8.72 -6.40 9.50
CA ALA A 45 9.02 -6.15 8.09
C ALA A 45 8.96 -7.42 7.24
N GLN A 46 9.50 -8.53 7.75
CA GLN A 46 9.39 -9.84 7.13
C GLN A 46 7.92 -10.23 6.94
N ARG A 47 7.10 -10.18 8.00
CA ARG A 47 5.66 -10.48 7.91
C ARG A 47 4.93 -9.57 6.93
N ILE A 48 5.28 -8.29 6.87
CA ILE A 48 4.69 -7.33 5.93
C ILE A 48 4.95 -7.77 4.48
N LEU A 49 6.17 -8.24 4.21
CA LEU A 49 6.69 -8.56 2.87
C LEU A 49 6.69 -10.07 2.56
N THR A 50 5.93 -10.89 3.29
CA THR A 50 5.71 -12.30 2.98
C THR A 50 4.24 -12.55 2.67
N HIS A 51 3.94 -12.91 1.42
CA HIS A 51 2.60 -13.30 0.99
C HIS A 51 2.25 -14.71 1.49
N GLY A 52 0.96 -14.96 1.77
CA GLY A 52 0.48 -16.23 2.32
C GLY A 52 0.73 -17.46 1.44
N GLY A 53 0.93 -17.27 0.13
CA GLY A 53 1.27 -18.34 -0.81
C GLY A 53 2.76 -18.71 -0.86
N HIS A 54 3.64 -17.99 -0.15
CA HIS A 54 5.07 -18.30 -0.14
C HIS A 54 5.42 -19.42 0.86
N LYS A 55 6.46 -20.21 0.57
CA LYS A 55 6.90 -21.34 1.41
C LYS A 55 7.24 -20.98 2.86
N THR A 56 7.64 -19.73 3.13
CA THR A 56 7.95 -19.24 4.49
C THR A 56 6.73 -18.67 5.21
N ALA A 57 5.55 -18.61 4.58
CA ALA A 57 4.34 -18.07 5.19
C ALA A 57 3.97 -18.67 6.58
N PRO A 58 4.24 -19.95 6.89
CA PRO A 58 4.00 -20.49 8.24
C PRO A 58 4.80 -19.79 9.36
N GLN A 59 5.91 -19.12 9.02
CA GLN A 59 6.71 -18.33 9.97
C GLN A 59 6.11 -16.93 10.21
N GLY A 60 5.11 -16.56 9.41
CA GLY A 60 4.45 -15.28 9.43
C GLY A 60 4.23 -14.76 8.02
N HIS A 61 3.05 -14.20 7.78
CA HIS A 61 2.68 -13.64 6.48
C HIS A 61 1.78 -12.42 6.65
N ASN A 62 1.50 -11.75 5.55
CA ASN A 62 0.92 -10.42 5.52
C ASN A 62 -0.61 -10.37 5.68
N ALA A 63 -1.33 -11.49 5.76
CA ALA A 63 -2.79 -11.49 5.64
C ALA A 63 -3.51 -10.68 6.73
N ARG A 64 -3.05 -10.78 7.99
CA ARG A 64 -3.62 -9.99 9.09
C ARG A 64 -3.33 -8.50 8.93
N LEU A 65 -2.13 -8.16 8.50
CA LEU A 65 -1.71 -6.76 8.30
C LEU A 65 -2.41 -6.16 7.09
N SER A 66 -2.58 -6.91 5.99
CA SER A 66 -3.33 -6.45 4.82
C SER A 66 -4.80 -6.26 5.12
N PHE A 67 -5.41 -7.13 5.94
CA PHE A 67 -6.78 -6.93 6.42
C PHE A 67 -6.93 -5.61 7.19
N VAL A 68 -6.06 -5.35 8.17
CA VAL A 68 -6.08 -4.09 8.94
C VAL A 68 -5.85 -2.90 8.01
N GLY A 69 -4.82 -2.96 7.17
CA GLY A 69 -4.46 -1.87 6.28
C GLY A 69 -5.55 -1.53 5.27
N ARG A 70 -6.29 -2.52 4.77
CA ARG A 70 -7.47 -2.27 3.92
C ARG A 70 -8.50 -1.39 4.64
N ARG A 71 -8.84 -1.72 5.89
CA ARG A 71 -9.80 -0.94 6.69
C ARG A 71 -9.29 0.45 7.03
N VAL A 72 -8.00 0.57 7.30
CA VAL A 72 -7.33 1.86 7.56
C VAL A 72 -7.39 2.74 6.31
N LEU A 73 -7.04 2.21 5.15
CA LEU A 73 -7.11 2.93 3.86
C LEU A 73 -8.53 3.39 3.55
N GLU A 74 -9.50 2.49 3.66
CA GLU A 74 -10.91 2.79 3.44
C GLU A 74 -11.40 3.90 4.38
N SER A 75 -11.07 3.80 5.67
CA SER A 75 -11.45 4.83 6.64
C SER A 75 -10.87 6.21 6.29
N TYR A 76 -9.59 6.30 5.95
CA TYR A 76 -8.97 7.58 5.60
C TYR A 76 -9.44 8.12 4.26
N TYR A 77 -9.74 7.26 3.29
CA TYR A 77 -10.31 7.70 2.03
C TYR A 77 -11.73 8.24 2.20
N LEU A 78 -12.58 7.58 3.00
CA LEU A 78 -13.93 8.07 3.31
C LEU A 78 -13.89 9.40 4.07
N LEU A 79 -13.00 9.54 5.07
CA LEU A 79 -12.79 10.81 5.77
C LEU A 79 -12.35 11.92 4.80
N PHE A 80 -11.45 11.60 3.88
CA PHE A 80 -11.06 12.52 2.81
C PHE A 80 -12.27 12.92 1.96
N LEU A 81 -13.04 11.96 1.44
CA LEU A 81 -14.21 12.23 0.61
C LEU A 81 -15.25 13.10 1.34
N HIS A 82 -15.56 12.80 2.60
CA HIS A 82 -16.47 13.62 3.41
C HIS A 82 -15.95 15.04 3.66
N SER A 83 -14.62 15.22 3.75
CA SER A 83 -14.03 16.55 3.94
C SER A 83 -14.13 17.45 2.70
N VAL A 84 -14.28 16.85 1.51
CA VAL A 84 -14.26 17.56 0.22
C VAL A 84 -15.63 17.63 -0.45
N ALA A 85 -16.50 16.64 -0.22
CA ALA A 85 -17.86 16.58 -0.74
C ALA A 85 -18.81 17.44 0.12
N ARG A 86 -18.63 18.77 0.10
CA ARG A 86 -19.43 19.69 0.94
C ARG A 86 -20.74 20.16 0.29
N THR A 87 -20.93 20.02 -1.03
CA THR A 87 -22.01 20.77 -1.69
C THR A 87 -22.64 20.17 -2.95
N GLN A 88 -22.27 18.97 -3.43
CA GLN A 88 -22.89 18.41 -4.63
C GLN A 88 -22.98 16.89 -4.57
N ASN A 89 -24.14 16.37 -4.99
CA ASN A 89 -24.47 14.98 -5.31
C ASN A 89 -24.26 13.93 -4.20
N GLN A 90 -25.24 13.04 -4.06
CA GLN A 90 -25.10 11.84 -3.24
C GLN A 90 -24.09 10.91 -3.92
N HIS A 91 -22.80 11.09 -3.62
CA HIS A 91 -21.75 10.21 -4.11
C HIS A 91 -21.93 8.81 -3.51
N ASP A 92 -21.83 7.79 -4.35
CA ASP A 92 -21.73 6.42 -3.88
C ASP A 92 -20.31 6.18 -3.34
N TYR A 93 -20.15 6.38 -2.03
CA TYR A 93 -18.87 6.25 -1.34
C TYR A 93 -18.30 4.83 -1.39
N GLU A 94 -19.15 3.80 -1.43
CA GLU A 94 -18.72 2.40 -1.53
C GLU A 94 -18.15 2.12 -2.92
N TYR A 95 -18.84 2.60 -3.97
CA TYR A 95 -18.33 2.54 -5.33
C TYR A 95 -17.01 3.31 -5.49
N LEU A 96 -16.92 4.53 -4.95
CA LEU A 96 -15.67 5.31 -5.01
C LEU A 96 -14.52 4.61 -4.27
N SER A 97 -14.78 4.07 -3.07
CA SER A 97 -13.79 3.35 -2.27
C SER A 97 -13.29 2.09 -2.98
N SER A 98 -14.21 1.23 -3.43
CA SER A 98 -13.88 -0.01 -4.14
C SER A 98 -13.13 0.26 -5.44
N ARG A 99 -13.48 1.34 -6.15
CA ARG A 99 -12.77 1.78 -7.36
C ARG A 99 -11.38 2.30 -7.05
N ALA A 100 -11.21 3.21 -6.09
CA ALA A 100 -9.94 3.89 -5.85
C ALA A 100 -8.92 3.04 -5.07
N LEU A 101 -9.38 2.16 -4.18
CA LEU A 101 -8.55 1.36 -3.28
C LEU A 101 -8.45 -0.12 -3.68
N ASN A 102 -8.83 -0.45 -4.92
CA ASN A 102 -8.67 -1.78 -5.48
C ASN A 102 -7.20 -2.24 -5.37
N SER A 103 -6.99 -3.44 -4.83
CA SER A 103 -5.65 -4.06 -4.75
C SER A 103 -4.89 -4.05 -6.09
N TYR A 104 -5.56 -4.24 -7.23
CA TYR A 104 -4.88 -4.17 -8.53
C TYR A 104 -4.31 -2.78 -8.81
N LEU A 105 -5.08 -1.71 -8.55
CA LEU A 105 -4.62 -0.32 -8.70
C LEU A 105 -3.49 0.01 -7.73
N LEU A 106 -3.61 -0.42 -6.47
CA LEU A 106 -2.54 -0.22 -5.48
C LEU A 106 -1.25 -0.95 -5.92
N GLY A 107 -1.37 -2.17 -6.44
CA GLY A 107 -0.25 -2.92 -6.98
C GLY A 107 0.34 -2.33 -8.25
N GLU A 108 -0.47 -1.72 -9.11
CA GLU A 108 -0.03 -1.14 -10.37
C GLU A 108 0.60 0.25 -10.18
N HIS A 109 0.07 1.07 -9.26
CA HIS A 109 0.45 2.49 -9.16
C HIS A 109 1.21 2.87 -7.89
N VAL A 110 1.01 2.15 -6.78
CA VAL A 110 1.68 2.45 -5.50
C VAL A 110 2.87 1.53 -5.28
N ALA A 111 2.70 0.22 -5.45
CA ALA A 111 3.75 -0.75 -5.16
C ALA A 111 5.07 -0.54 -5.93
N PRO A 112 5.08 -0.10 -7.21
CA PRO A 112 6.32 0.19 -7.92
C PRO A 112 7.10 1.37 -7.32
N ARG A 113 6.40 2.35 -6.74
CA ARG A 113 7.03 3.51 -6.07
C ARG A 113 7.82 3.09 -4.84
N TRP A 114 7.41 1.99 -4.20
CA TRP A 114 8.09 1.40 -3.05
C TRP A 114 8.97 0.20 -3.42
N SER A 115 9.14 -0.06 -4.72
CA SER A 115 9.90 -1.20 -5.25
C SER A 115 9.51 -2.55 -4.63
N LEU A 116 8.23 -2.76 -4.29
CA LEU A 116 7.79 -3.97 -3.58
C LEU A 116 7.99 -5.24 -4.40
N GLY A 117 7.86 -5.17 -5.73
CA GLY A 117 7.99 -6.33 -6.60
C GLY A 117 9.33 -7.07 -6.51
N ARG A 118 10.41 -6.37 -6.09
CA ARG A 118 11.77 -6.94 -5.97
C ARG A 118 12.02 -7.64 -4.64
N ILE A 119 11.32 -7.24 -3.59
CA ILE A 119 11.60 -7.69 -2.22
C ILE A 119 10.51 -8.64 -1.69
N LEU A 120 9.30 -8.56 -2.23
CA LEU A 120 8.15 -9.32 -1.77
C LEU A 120 8.39 -10.83 -1.96
N GLN A 121 8.23 -11.59 -0.88
CA GLN A 121 8.24 -13.04 -0.95
C GLN A 121 6.85 -13.54 -1.35
N TRP A 122 6.72 -14.03 -2.57
CA TRP A 122 5.46 -14.59 -3.09
C TRP A 122 5.74 -15.77 -4.03
N ALA A 123 4.69 -16.53 -4.35
CA ALA A 123 4.73 -17.58 -5.34
C ALA A 123 3.60 -17.35 -6.37
N PRO A 124 3.87 -17.52 -7.68
CA PRO A 124 2.87 -17.35 -8.71
C PRO A 124 1.78 -18.42 -8.64
N ALA A 125 0.54 -18.02 -8.97
CA ALA A 125 -0.62 -18.93 -8.99
C ALA A 125 -0.62 -19.88 -10.20
N VAL A 126 0.24 -19.64 -11.19
CA VAL A 126 0.40 -20.50 -12.37
C VAL A 126 1.42 -21.60 -12.11
N SER A 127 1.14 -22.81 -12.61
CA SER A 127 2.06 -23.94 -12.45
C SER A 127 3.42 -23.66 -13.09
N GLN A 128 4.46 -24.28 -12.54
CA GLN A 128 5.82 -24.14 -13.07
C GLN A 128 5.88 -24.57 -14.55
N ASP A 129 5.05 -25.52 -14.97
CA ASP A 129 4.96 -25.98 -16.37
C ASP A 129 4.45 -24.90 -17.32
N VAL A 130 3.48 -24.09 -16.90
CA VAL A 130 2.97 -22.94 -17.70
C VAL A 130 4.04 -21.85 -17.79
N LEU A 131 4.75 -21.58 -16.70
CA LEU A 131 5.88 -20.65 -16.70
C LEU A 131 7.03 -21.15 -17.59
N MET A 132 7.28 -22.46 -17.61
CA MET A 132 8.31 -23.10 -18.43
C MET A 132 7.92 -23.14 -19.91
N ALA A 133 6.65 -23.34 -20.25
CA ALA A 133 6.14 -23.24 -21.62
C ALA A 133 6.40 -21.85 -22.22
N HIS A 134 6.26 -20.78 -21.42
CA HIS A 134 6.62 -19.42 -21.83
C HIS A 134 8.14 -19.15 -21.79
N LYS A 135 8.91 -19.76 -20.88
CA LYS A 135 10.38 -19.68 -20.85
C LYS A 135 11.04 -20.33 -22.07
N ASN A 136 10.47 -21.40 -22.60
CA ASN A 136 10.99 -22.11 -23.77
C ASN A 136 10.90 -21.29 -25.08
N ALA A 137 10.12 -20.21 -25.11
CA ALA A 137 10.06 -19.27 -26.23
C ALA A 137 11.22 -18.26 -26.27
N LYS A 138 12.01 -18.11 -25.18
CA LYS A 138 13.20 -17.24 -25.14
C LYS A 138 14.32 -17.92 -24.35
N LYS A 139 15.13 -18.72 -25.04
CA LYS A 139 16.43 -19.19 -24.54
C LYS A 139 17.36 -17.99 -24.33
N LEU A 140 17.47 -17.50 -23.09
CA LEU A 140 18.66 -16.79 -22.63
C LEU A 140 18.96 -17.21 -21.18
N LYS A 141 20.13 -17.79 -20.95
CA LYS A 141 20.60 -18.32 -19.66
C LYS A 141 20.69 -17.19 -18.62
N GLN A 142 19.67 -17.04 -17.77
CA GLN A 142 19.69 -16.12 -16.62
C GLN A 142 18.94 -16.75 -15.43
N PRO A 143 19.28 -16.38 -14.17
CA PRO A 143 18.61 -16.89 -12.98
C PRO A 143 17.09 -16.61 -13.00
N ALA A 144 16.30 -17.53 -12.44
CA ALA A 144 14.84 -17.57 -12.57
C ALA A 144 14.12 -16.30 -12.08
N ASP A 145 14.67 -15.64 -11.06
CA ASP A 145 14.09 -14.42 -10.47
C ASP A 145 14.27 -13.20 -11.39
N VAL A 146 15.45 -13.06 -12.01
CA VAL A 146 15.76 -11.97 -12.95
C VAL A 146 15.00 -12.12 -14.27
N GLN A 147 14.78 -13.36 -14.72
CA GLN A 147 13.96 -13.62 -15.92
C GLN A 147 12.48 -13.31 -15.70
N LEU A 148 11.94 -13.60 -14.52
CA LEU A 148 10.57 -13.25 -14.19
C LEU A 148 10.40 -11.73 -14.20
N GLU A 149 11.31 -10.98 -13.56
CA GLU A 149 11.30 -9.52 -13.60
C GLU A 149 11.34 -8.96 -15.03
N ASN A 150 12.22 -9.49 -15.90
CA ASN A 150 12.32 -9.06 -17.30
C ASN A 150 11.07 -9.41 -18.13
N ALA A 151 10.47 -10.59 -17.91
CA ALA A 151 9.25 -11.01 -18.59
C ALA A 151 8.02 -10.20 -18.16
N LEU A 152 7.96 -9.83 -16.88
CA LEU A 152 6.93 -8.96 -16.31
C LEU A 152 7.02 -7.53 -16.88
N GLN A 153 8.23 -7.00 -17.08
CA GLN A 153 8.44 -5.70 -17.72
C GLN A 153 8.08 -5.68 -19.21
N ALA A 154 8.30 -6.79 -19.92
CA ALA A 154 8.09 -6.88 -21.36
C ALA A 154 6.61 -7.08 -21.78
N ASN A 155 5.72 -7.49 -20.87
CA ASN A 155 4.31 -7.75 -21.19
C ASN A 155 3.39 -7.45 -20.00
N PRO A 156 2.76 -6.27 -19.92
CA PRO A 156 1.89 -5.89 -18.80
C PRO A 156 0.68 -6.82 -18.63
N GLY A 157 0.21 -7.47 -19.70
CA GLY A 157 -0.86 -8.48 -19.63
C GLY A 157 -0.47 -9.76 -18.86
N ILE A 158 0.81 -10.13 -18.88
CA ILE A 158 1.32 -11.29 -18.12
C ILE A 158 1.38 -10.96 -16.62
N VAL A 159 1.71 -9.73 -16.25
CA VAL A 159 1.73 -9.29 -14.84
C VAL A 159 0.35 -9.39 -14.20
N LYS A 160 -0.70 -9.02 -14.96
CA LYS A 160 -2.10 -9.17 -14.54
C LYS A 160 -2.50 -10.65 -14.47
N SER A 161 -2.08 -11.48 -15.41
CA SER A 161 -2.45 -12.90 -15.46
C SER A 161 -1.77 -13.78 -14.39
N VAL A 162 -0.53 -13.46 -13.98
CA VAL A 162 0.16 -14.19 -12.90
C VAL A 162 -0.26 -13.75 -11.49
N GLY A 163 -1.13 -12.73 -11.38
CA GLY A 163 -1.66 -12.21 -10.12
C GLY A 163 -0.70 -11.28 -9.36
N LEU A 164 0.41 -10.85 -9.98
CA LEU A 164 1.43 -10.08 -9.27
C LEU A 164 0.91 -8.72 -8.80
N TYR A 165 0.16 -7.97 -9.62
CA TYR A 165 -0.40 -6.69 -9.16
C TYR A 165 -1.36 -6.86 -7.98
N LYS A 166 -2.16 -7.92 -7.95
CA LYS A 166 -3.01 -8.22 -6.81
C LYS A 166 -2.18 -8.44 -5.54
N VAL A 167 -1.16 -9.31 -5.63
CA VAL A 167 -0.28 -9.64 -4.51
C VAL A 167 0.52 -8.41 -4.03
N MET A 168 0.99 -7.57 -4.94
CA MET A 168 1.66 -6.31 -4.59
C MET A 168 0.70 -5.30 -3.95
N GLY A 169 -0.55 -5.23 -4.40
CA GLY A 169 -1.58 -4.42 -3.77
C GLY A 169 -1.90 -4.86 -2.34
N GLU A 170 -1.98 -6.16 -2.10
CA GLU A 170 -2.10 -6.71 -0.75
C GLU A 170 -0.87 -6.40 0.11
N ALA A 171 0.33 -6.36 -0.48
CA ALA A 171 1.54 -5.92 0.20
C ALA A 171 1.49 -4.42 0.55
N VAL A 172 0.95 -3.56 -0.33
CA VAL A 172 0.69 -2.14 -0.01
C VAL A 172 -0.26 -2.01 1.18
N GLN A 173 -1.37 -2.75 1.17
CA GLN A 173 -2.30 -2.80 2.31
C GLN A 173 -1.57 -3.27 3.57
N SER A 174 -0.74 -4.31 3.48
CA SER A 174 0.04 -4.83 4.60
C SER A 174 1.02 -3.80 5.19
N VAL A 175 1.71 -3.03 4.35
CA VAL A 175 2.58 -1.93 4.79
C VAL A 175 1.77 -0.93 5.61
N VAL A 176 0.60 -0.52 5.12
CA VAL A 176 -0.28 0.43 5.85
C VAL A 176 -0.74 -0.16 7.18
N GLY A 177 -1.15 -1.42 7.20
CA GLY A 177 -1.55 -2.11 8.43
C GLY A 177 -0.40 -2.26 9.43
N GLY A 178 0.81 -2.54 8.94
CA GLY A 178 2.03 -2.57 9.74
C GLY A 178 2.39 -1.21 10.32
N VAL A 179 2.26 -0.14 9.52
CA VAL A 179 2.48 1.23 9.99
C VAL A 179 1.45 1.63 11.05
N TYR A 180 0.17 1.35 10.81
CA TYR A 180 -0.89 1.60 11.77
C TYR A 180 -0.64 0.84 13.09
N HIS A 181 -0.27 -0.43 13.01
CA HIS A 181 0.01 -1.27 14.17
C HIS A 181 1.23 -0.80 14.97
N GLN A 182 2.32 -0.42 14.30
CA GLN A 182 3.60 -0.10 14.95
C GLN A 182 3.75 1.38 15.34
N PHE A 183 3.23 2.29 14.53
CA PHE A 183 3.44 3.74 14.66
C PHE A 183 2.14 4.53 14.88
N GLY A 184 0.98 3.86 14.85
CA GLY A 184 -0.31 4.46 15.18
C GLY A 184 -1.05 5.11 14.00
N GLY A 185 -2.28 5.54 14.28
CA GLY A 185 -3.20 6.05 13.27
C GLY A 185 -2.78 7.38 12.63
N SER A 186 -2.21 8.30 13.38
CA SER A 186 -1.77 9.61 12.84
C SER A 186 -0.68 9.46 11.77
N VAL A 187 0.29 8.56 12.01
CA VAL A 187 1.35 8.24 11.05
C VAL A 187 0.78 7.55 9.81
N ALA A 188 -0.13 6.59 9.98
CA ALA A 188 -0.79 5.91 8.87
C ALA A 188 -1.67 6.86 8.03
N HIS A 189 -2.33 7.83 8.66
CA HIS A 189 -3.12 8.86 8.00
C HIS A 189 -2.25 9.78 7.14
N ARG A 190 -1.11 10.23 7.69
CA ARG A 190 -0.12 11.02 6.93
C ARG A 190 0.45 10.20 5.77
N LEU A 191 0.81 8.93 6.01
CA LEU A 191 1.26 8.00 4.97
C LEU A 191 0.24 7.90 3.83
N PHE A 192 -1.05 7.75 4.14
CA PHE A 192 -2.10 7.69 3.14
C PHE A 192 -2.12 8.94 2.25
N HIS A 193 -2.21 10.13 2.85
CA HIS A 193 -2.33 11.38 2.10
C HIS A 193 -1.08 11.75 1.30
N THR A 194 0.10 11.32 1.75
CA THR A 194 1.37 11.76 1.15
C THR A 194 2.03 10.70 0.26
N ARG A 195 1.77 9.40 0.48
CA ARG A 195 2.45 8.30 -0.24
C ARG A 195 1.53 7.39 -1.04
N ILE A 196 0.21 7.53 -0.88
CA ILE A 196 -0.76 6.64 -1.53
C ILE A 196 -1.71 7.46 -2.39
N LEU A 197 -2.45 8.39 -1.77
CA LEU A 197 -3.47 9.19 -2.43
C LEU A 197 -2.96 9.89 -3.72
N PRO A 198 -1.76 10.50 -3.76
CA PRO A 198 -1.25 11.14 -4.97
C PRO A 198 -1.03 10.18 -6.14
N HIS A 199 -0.79 8.89 -5.87
CA HIS A 199 -0.50 7.88 -6.88
C HIS A 199 -1.75 7.17 -7.40
N ILE A 200 -2.90 7.37 -6.76
CA ILE A 200 -4.20 6.83 -7.21
C ILE A 200 -5.14 7.91 -7.78
N LEU A 201 -4.63 9.13 -8.01
CA LEU A 201 -5.39 10.19 -8.69
C LEU A 201 -5.65 9.86 -10.16
N LEU A 202 -4.65 9.30 -10.86
CA LEU A 202 -4.77 8.77 -12.22
C LEU A 202 -5.53 9.71 -13.19
N PRO A 203 -4.99 10.91 -13.48
CA PRO A 203 -5.64 11.83 -14.40
C PRO A 203 -5.83 11.15 -15.76
N ASN A 204 -7.00 11.39 -16.36
CA ASN A 204 -7.43 10.81 -17.64
C ASN A 204 -7.75 9.30 -17.60
N GLN A 205 -7.88 8.70 -16.41
CA GLN A 205 -8.37 7.34 -16.27
C GLN A 205 -9.75 7.32 -15.61
N ALA A 206 -10.56 6.32 -15.97
CA ALA A 206 -11.86 6.09 -15.34
C ALA A 206 -11.74 5.43 -13.95
N GLU A 207 -10.56 4.91 -13.62
CA GLU A 207 -10.21 4.29 -12.34
C GLU A 207 -9.57 5.32 -11.39
N GLY A 208 -9.42 4.97 -10.10
CA GLY A 208 -8.80 5.86 -9.12
C GLY A 208 -9.75 6.92 -8.54
N VAL A 209 -9.19 8.04 -8.08
CA VAL A 209 -9.92 9.13 -7.44
C VAL A 209 -10.58 10.04 -8.50
N PRO A 210 -11.86 10.41 -8.36
CA PRO A 210 -12.52 11.35 -9.28
C PRO A 210 -11.77 12.69 -9.43
N LEU A 211 -11.76 13.22 -10.65
CA LEU A 211 -10.98 14.41 -11.05
C LEU A 211 -11.31 15.63 -10.18
N GLU A 212 -12.56 15.80 -9.80
CA GLU A 212 -13.05 16.87 -8.95
C GLU A 212 -12.37 16.93 -7.57
N PHE A 213 -11.80 15.82 -7.09
CA PHE A 213 -11.13 15.75 -5.80
C PHE A 213 -9.60 15.90 -5.89
N HIS A 214 -9.01 15.92 -7.09
CA HIS A 214 -7.55 15.90 -7.28
C HIS A 214 -6.87 17.12 -6.68
N HIS A 215 -7.37 18.31 -6.98
CA HIS A 215 -6.78 19.56 -6.47
C HIS A 215 -6.75 19.55 -4.94
N ARG A 216 -7.82 19.06 -4.30
CA ARG A 216 -7.92 19.02 -2.84
C ARG A 216 -7.04 17.93 -2.23
N ALA A 217 -6.94 16.76 -2.88
CA ALA A 217 -6.01 15.71 -2.49
C ALA A 217 -4.55 16.20 -2.46
N LEU A 218 -4.11 16.89 -3.52
CA LEU A 218 -2.76 17.45 -3.63
C LEU A 218 -2.53 18.57 -2.60
N THR A 219 -3.53 19.44 -2.37
CA THR A 219 -3.45 20.47 -1.32
C THR A 219 -3.23 19.86 0.08
N ILE A 220 -3.93 18.76 0.40
CA ILE A 220 -3.76 18.07 1.69
C ILE A 220 -2.38 17.40 1.76
N CYS A 221 -1.93 16.76 0.67
CA CYS A 221 -0.59 16.18 0.57
C CYS A 221 0.49 17.21 0.91
N GLU A 222 0.46 18.38 0.28
CA GLU A 222 1.42 19.47 0.54
C GLU A 222 1.37 19.97 1.99
N ARG A 223 0.16 20.19 2.53
CA ARG A 223 -0.01 20.57 3.96
C ARG A 223 0.54 19.51 4.92
N MET A 224 0.50 18.24 4.53
CA MET A 224 1.07 17.12 5.27
C MET A 224 2.56 16.89 4.99
N GLY A 225 3.26 17.84 4.36
CA GLY A 225 4.70 17.79 4.12
C GLY A 225 5.10 17.22 2.76
N GLY A 226 4.15 16.97 1.86
CA GLY A 226 4.39 16.50 0.51
C GLY A 226 4.79 15.03 0.41
N VAL A 227 5.07 14.58 -0.83
CA VAL A 227 5.37 13.17 -1.17
C VAL A 227 6.69 12.64 -0.62
N ASP A 228 7.52 13.49 -0.02
CA ASP A 228 8.76 13.13 0.67
C ASP A 228 8.79 13.63 2.13
N GLY A 229 7.70 14.20 2.63
CA GLY A 229 7.58 14.72 4.00
C GLY A 229 7.82 13.67 5.10
N ASN A 230 8.34 14.11 6.25
CA ASN A 230 8.58 13.24 7.40
C ASN A 230 7.25 12.73 8.00
N LEU A 231 7.13 11.41 8.15
CA LEU A 231 5.91 10.75 8.60
C LEU A 231 5.66 10.86 10.12
N LEU A 232 6.70 11.13 10.91
CA LEU A 232 6.63 11.26 12.37
C LEU A 232 6.30 12.68 12.86
N VAL A 233 6.25 13.68 11.97
CA VAL A 233 5.97 15.06 12.39
C VAL A 233 4.56 15.11 12.97
N GLN A 234 4.50 15.16 14.31
CA GLN A 234 3.39 15.78 15.01
C GLN A 234 3.36 17.23 14.56
N GLU A 235 2.22 17.70 14.07
CA GLU A 235 2.02 19.15 14.01
C GLU A 235 2.37 19.69 15.39
N LEU A 236 3.47 20.44 15.49
CA LEU A 236 3.52 21.50 16.49
C LEU A 236 2.21 22.24 16.24
N ALA A 237 1.30 22.20 17.22
CA ALA A 237 0.11 23.02 17.24
C ALA A 237 0.59 24.47 17.18
N SER A 238 0.91 24.92 15.97
CA SER A 238 1.24 26.28 15.69
C SER A 238 -0.11 26.97 15.83
N ASN A 239 -0.19 27.79 16.88
CA ASN A 239 -1.25 28.71 17.27
C ASN A 239 -1.84 29.51 16.10
N ARG A 240 -2.44 28.86 15.11
CA ARG A 240 -3.39 29.47 14.20
C ARG A 240 -4.74 29.29 14.84
N ALA A 241 -5.08 30.26 15.68
CA ALA A 241 -6.46 30.66 15.87
C ALA A 241 -7.16 30.55 14.51
N LEU A 242 -8.21 29.73 14.46
CA LEU A 242 -9.12 29.72 13.34
C LEU A 242 -9.55 31.18 13.10
N PRO A 243 -9.50 31.70 11.86
CA PRO A 243 -10.25 32.91 11.56
C PRO A 243 -11.69 32.60 11.92
N GLU A 244 -12.22 33.34 12.88
CA GLU A 244 -13.62 33.40 13.22
C GLU A 244 -14.40 33.50 11.91
N LEU A 245 -15.22 32.48 11.63
CA LEU A 245 -16.14 32.51 10.50
C LEU A 245 -17.07 33.70 10.74
N GLU A 246 -16.81 34.80 10.02
CA GLU A 246 -17.75 35.90 9.92
C GLU A 246 -19.06 35.33 9.37
N LEU A 247 -20.01 35.12 10.29
CA LEU A 247 -21.40 34.87 10.00
C LEU A 247 -21.96 36.16 9.39
N GLU A 248 -22.05 36.18 8.06
CA GLU A 248 -22.84 37.18 7.35
C GLU A 248 -24.24 37.25 7.98
N PRO A 249 -24.73 38.43 8.39
CA PRO A 249 -26.01 38.55 9.07
C PRO A 249 -27.15 38.22 8.12
N ALA A 250 -28.06 37.38 8.61
CA ALA A 250 -29.27 36.97 7.91
C ALA A 250 -30.07 38.20 7.43
N GLU A 251 -30.30 38.26 6.12
CA GLU A 251 -31.13 39.25 5.46
C GLU A 251 -32.58 39.10 5.99
N THR A 252 -33.01 40.06 6.80
CA THR A 252 -34.38 40.13 7.32
C THR A 252 -35.36 40.41 6.19
N VAL A 253 -36.04 39.35 5.72
CA VAL A 253 -37.18 39.45 4.80
C VAL A 253 -38.34 40.14 5.51
N GLN A 254 -38.67 41.37 5.11
CA GLN A 254 -39.85 42.07 5.61
C GLN A 254 -41.14 41.48 5.00
N PRO A 255 -42.21 41.29 5.78
CA PRO A 255 -43.48 40.80 5.26
C PRO A 255 -44.22 41.90 4.49
N LYS A 256 -44.53 41.60 3.24
CA LYS A 256 -45.34 42.41 2.32
C LYS A 256 -46.79 42.49 2.84
N ARG A 257 -47.18 43.65 3.40
CA ARG A 257 -48.58 43.95 3.75
C ARG A 257 -49.44 43.92 2.49
N VAL A 258 -50.37 42.98 2.41
CA VAL A 258 -51.46 43.00 1.45
C VAL A 258 -52.60 43.82 2.06
N ALA A 259 -52.89 44.97 1.46
CA ALA A 259 -54.03 45.79 1.82
C ALA A 259 -55.33 45.11 1.37
N ALA A 260 -56.27 44.96 2.30
CA ALA A 260 -57.63 44.58 2.01
C ALA A 260 -58.37 45.77 1.39
N ALA A 261 -58.94 45.57 0.20
CA ALA A 261 -59.97 46.42 -0.35
C ALA A 261 -61.30 45.65 -0.23
N SER A 262 -62.21 46.18 0.58
CA SER A 262 -63.62 45.78 0.60
C SER A 262 -64.44 46.92 -0.01
N ALA A 263 -65.46 46.50 -0.76
CA ALA A 263 -66.47 47.31 -1.43
C ALA A 263 -67.27 48.20 -0.49
#